data_AF-A0A839U016-F1
#
_entry.id   AF-A0A839U016-F1
#
_cell.length_a   1.000
_cell.length_b   1.000
_cell.length_c   1.000
_cell.angle_alpha   90.00
_cell.angle_beta   90.00
_cell.angle_gamma   90.00
#
_symmetry.space_group_name_H-M   'P 1'
#
loop_
_entity.id
_entity.type
_entity.pdbx_description
1 polymer ?
#
loop_
_entity_poly.entity_id
_entity_poly.type
_entity_poly.pdbx_seq_one_letter_code
_entity_poly.pdbx_strand_id
1 'polypeptide(L)'
;MTISRTIIIALLFTAMAGSTHAGDRIWDPEPGAKPQKQDAASIQKQLDQELRAKFEAAAKSRHLLTAQAANDAGWGFVADHFDQIDGNHDGYASFDEVQAFFDARSPLPAAITRAAAKVQVVE
;
A
#
# COMPACT_ATOMS: atom_id res chain seq x y z
N MET A 1 -15.36 32.45 -3.04
CA MET A 1 -14.79 31.35 -2.24
C MET A 1 -14.15 30.38 -3.20
N THR A 2 -12.82 30.42 -3.31
CA THR A 2 -12.07 29.60 -4.28
C THR A 2 -11.12 28.71 -3.50
N ILE A 3 -11.21 27.42 -3.79
CA ILE A 3 -10.55 26.31 -3.10
C ILE A 3 -9.10 26.21 -3.60
N SER A 4 -8.12 26.15 -2.70
CA SER A 4 -6.78 25.63 -3.01
C SER A 4 -6.42 24.55 -2.01
N ARG A 5 -6.55 23.30 -2.45
CA ARG A 5 -6.08 22.10 -1.75
C ARG A 5 -4.69 21.79 -2.27
N THR A 6 -3.69 21.97 -1.43
CA THR A 6 -2.35 21.43 -1.68
C THR A 6 -1.87 20.82 -0.38
N ILE A 7 -2.19 19.55 -0.19
CA ILE A 7 -1.69 18.76 0.93
C ILE A 7 -0.53 17.93 0.38
N ILE A 8 0.69 18.33 0.73
CA ILE A 8 1.92 17.59 0.48
C ILE A 8 2.05 16.59 1.64
N ILE A 9 1.80 15.31 1.39
CA ILE A 9 2.01 14.24 2.38
C ILE A 9 3.38 13.62 2.09
N ALA A 10 4.38 14.02 2.88
CA ALA A 10 5.67 13.33 2.94
C ALA A 10 5.60 12.28 4.07
N LEU A 11 5.51 11.01 3.71
CA LEU A 11 5.59 9.88 4.63
C LEU A 11 7.07 9.51 4.85
N LEU A 12 7.58 9.75 6.06
CA LEU A 12 8.88 9.22 6.52
C LEU A 12 8.66 7.90 7.26
N PHE A 13 9.23 6.82 6.74
CA PHE A 13 9.37 5.54 7.43
C PHE A 13 10.50 5.62 8.46
N THR A 14 10.18 5.31 9.73
CA THR A 14 11.13 5.21 10.84
C THR A 14 11.53 3.74 11.01
N ALA A 15 12.79 3.41 10.73
CA ALA A 15 13.39 2.14 11.16
C ALA A 15 14.32 2.43 12.35
N MET A 16 14.02 1.81 13.50
CA MET A 16 14.81 1.90 14.73
C MET A 16 15.95 0.88 14.70
N ALA A 17 17.18 1.33 14.93
CA ALA A 17 18.16 0.60 15.74
C ALA A 17 19.32 1.53 16.16
N GLY A 18 19.51 1.68 17.47
CA GLY A 18 20.78 2.12 18.06
C GLY A 18 20.98 3.62 18.19
N SER A 19 20.61 4.16 19.34
CA SER A 19 20.94 5.50 19.80
C SER A 19 22.44 5.70 19.93
N THR A 20 23.00 6.71 19.25
CA THR A 20 23.87 7.72 19.85
C THR A 20 24.05 8.89 18.88
N HIS A 21 24.12 10.09 19.45
CA HIS A 21 24.46 11.37 18.82
C HIS A 21 23.32 12.11 18.10
N ALA A 22 22.74 13.01 18.89
CA ALA A 22 21.91 14.11 18.49
C ALA A 22 22.60 14.99 17.42
N GLY A 23 21.84 15.35 16.39
CA GLY A 23 21.90 16.69 15.84
C GLY A 23 22.93 17.02 14.75
N ASP A 24 23.46 16.10 13.96
CA ASP A 24 24.19 16.46 12.71
C ASP A 24 24.36 15.26 11.77
N ARG A 25 23.28 14.84 11.10
CA ARG A 25 23.40 13.99 9.92
C ARG A 25 22.66 14.64 8.78
N ILE A 26 23.28 15.66 8.21
CA ILE A 26 23.14 15.92 6.77
C ILE A 26 23.43 14.56 6.11
N TRP A 27 22.45 14.05 5.39
CA TRP A 27 22.63 12.83 4.60
C TRP A 27 23.67 13.13 3.51
N ASP A 28 24.91 12.70 3.71
CA ASP A 28 25.92 12.62 2.67
C ASP A 28 25.79 11.24 1.98
N PRO A 29 25.14 11.15 0.80
CA PRO A 29 25.18 9.90 0.05
C PRO A 29 26.64 9.61 -0.36
N GLU A 30 27.09 8.36 -0.17
CA GLU A 30 28.44 7.95 -0.55
C GLU A 30 28.78 8.38 -2.00
N PRO A 31 29.94 9.02 -2.26
CA PRO A 31 30.35 9.40 -3.60
C PRO A 31 30.54 8.16 -4.47
N GLY A 32 29.54 7.84 -5.29
CA GLY A 32 29.54 6.64 -6.13
C GLY A 32 28.30 5.75 -5.99
N ALA A 33 27.42 6.02 -5.02
CA ALA A 33 26.10 5.41 -4.98
C ALA A 33 25.28 5.90 -6.19
N LYS A 34 25.26 5.10 -7.27
CA LYS A 34 24.37 5.36 -8.40
C LYS A 34 22.94 5.31 -7.85
N PRO A 35 22.11 6.36 -8.02
CA PRO A 35 20.69 6.25 -7.72
C PRO A 35 20.18 5.07 -8.53
N GLN A 36 19.84 3.97 -7.87
CA GLN A 36 19.19 2.87 -8.54
C GLN A 36 17.86 3.45 -8.99
N LYS A 37 17.73 3.66 -10.31
CA LYS A 37 16.53 4.22 -10.91
C LYS A 37 15.43 3.19 -10.66
N GLN A 38 14.74 3.32 -9.53
CA GLN A 38 13.60 2.48 -9.21
C GLN A 38 12.56 2.78 -10.28
N ASP A 39 12.47 1.89 -11.27
CA ASP A 39 11.48 1.99 -12.31
C ASP A 39 10.10 1.73 -11.70
N ALA A 40 9.06 2.36 -12.26
CA ALA A 40 7.71 2.25 -11.72
C ALA A 40 7.20 0.80 -11.62
N ALA A 41 7.70 -0.10 -12.48
CA ALA A 41 7.30 -1.51 -12.45
C ALA A 41 7.96 -2.26 -11.28
N SER A 42 9.24 -1.98 -10.99
CA SER A 42 9.92 -2.51 -9.80
C SER A 42 9.27 -2.02 -8.50
N ILE A 43 8.90 -0.74 -8.43
CA ILE A 43 8.17 -0.18 -7.29
C ILE A 43 6.82 -0.88 -7.10
N GLN A 44 6.05 -1.05 -8.18
CA GLN A 44 4.76 -1.74 -8.11
C GLN A 44 4.92 -3.18 -7.61
N LYS A 45 5.91 -3.91 -8.12
CA LYS A 45 6.17 -5.29 -7.67
C LYS A 45 6.51 -5.36 -6.19
N GLN A 46 7.35 -4.45 -5.69
CA GLN A 46 7.68 -4.40 -4.27
C GLN A 46 6.44 -4.09 -3.42
N LEU A 47 5.59 -3.17 -3.87
CA LEU A 47 4.33 -2.84 -3.21
C LEU A 47 3.38 -4.05 -3.17
N ASP A 48 3.24 -4.77 -4.28
CA ASP A 48 2.39 -5.96 -4.38
C ASP A 48 2.89 -7.08 -3.45
N GLN A 49 4.21 -7.27 -3.37
CA GLN A 49 4.83 -8.26 -2.49
C GLN A 49 4.61 -7.91 -1.02
N GLU A 50 4.80 -6.64 -0.64
CA GLU A 50 4.55 -6.18 0.72
C GLU A 50 3.07 -6.29 1.08
N LEU A 51 2.18 -5.88 0.17
CA LEU A 51 0.73 -5.99 0.35
C LEU A 51 0.32 -7.45 0.57
N ARG A 52 0.85 -8.38 -0.23
CA ARG A 52 0.60 -9.81 -0.07
C ARG A 52 1.11 -10.33 1.26
N ALA A 53 2.35 -10.02 1.63
CA ALA A 53 2.93 -10.51 2.89
C ALA A 53 2.11 -10.04 4.09
N LYS A 54 1.69 -8.77 4.09
CA LYS A 54 0.88 -8.20 5.17
C LYS A 54 -0.57 -8.73 5.14
N PHE A 55 -1.14 -8.98 3.97
CA PHE A 55 -2.46 -9.63 3.83
C PHE A 55 -2.43 -11.03 4.43
N GLU A 56 -1.46 -11.88 4.05
CA GLU A 56 -1.35 -13.24 4.59
C GLU A 56 -1.15 -13.24 6.11
N ALA A 57 -0.37 -12.28 6.63
CA ALA A 57 -0.19 -12.12 8.07
C ALA A 57 -1.51 -11.78 8.80
N ALA A 58 -2.37 -10.96 8.17
CA ALA A 58 -3.65 -10.54 8.74
C ALA A 58 -4.78 -11.59 8.54
N ALA A 59 -4.83 -12.22 7.37
CA ALA A 59 -5.82 -13.23 6.98
C ALA A 59 -5.66 -14.59 7.68
N LYS A 60 -4.51 -14.80 8.36
CA LYS A 60 -4.18 -16.02 9.12
C LYS A 60 -4.50 -17.27 8.29
N SER A 61 -5.21 -18.25 8.88
CA SER A 61 -5.40 -19.59 8.30
C SER A 61 -6.46 -19.68 7.18
N ARG A 62 -7.24 -18.62 6.92
CA ARG A 62 -8.39 -18.70 6.00
C ARG A 62 -8.14 -18.04 4.65
N HIS A 63 -6.97 -17.42 4.44
CA HIS A 63 -6.66 -16.60 3.25
C HIS A 63 -7.72 -15.54 2.92
N LEU A 64 -8.51 -15.17 3.92
CA LEU A 64 -9.61 -14.23 3.87
C LEU A 64 -9.46 -13.27 5.04
N LEU A 65 -9.56 -11.97 4.74
CA LEU A 65 -9.40 -10.90 5.71
C LEU A 65 -10.77 -10.45 6.21
N THR A 66 -10.95 -10.35 7.52
CA THR A 66 -12.15 -9.70 8.10
C THR A 66 -11.81 -8.27 8.53
N ALA A 67 -12.82 -7.42 8.69
CA ALA A 67 -12.63 -6.05 9.20
C ALA A 67 -11.89 -6.05 10.56
N GLN A 68 -12.25 -6.97 11.45
CA GLN A 68 -11.60 -7.12 12.75
C GLN A 68 -10.14 -7.54 12.60
N ALA A 69 -9.85 -8.54 11.76
CA ALA A 69 -8.49 -9.00 11.53
C ALA A 69 -7.61 -7.91 10.88
N ALA A 70 -8.19 -7.10 10.01
CA ALA A 70 -7.53 -5.91 9.44
C ALA A 70 -7.20 -4.91 10.56
N ASN A 71 -8.16 -4.57 11.41
CA ASN A 71 -7.93 -3.67 12.54
C ASN A 71 -6.84 -4.19 13.50
N ASP A 72 -6.92 -5.46 13.89
CA ASP A 72 -5.95 -6.11 14.79
C ASP A 72 -4.54 -6.18 14.17
N ALA A 73 -4.45 -6.29 12.83
CA ALA A 73 -3.19 -6.26 12.09
C ALA A 73 -2.65 -4.84 11.83
N GLY A 74 -3.29 -3.80 12.39
CA GLY A 74 -2.90 -2.40 12.21
C GLY A 74 -3.27 -1.82 10.84
N TRP A 75 -4.20 -2.47 10.14
CA TRP A 75 -4.76 -2.00 8.86
C TRP A 75 -6.05 -1.21 9.07
N GLY A 76 -6.02 -0.19 9.94
CA GLY A 76 -7.19 0.64 10.25
C GLY A 76 -7.87 1.20 9.00
N PHE A 77 -7.10 1.64 8.00
CA PHE A 77 -7.66 2.12 6.73
C PHE A 77 -8.44 1.05 5.95
N VAL A 78 -8.00 -0.21 5.97
CA VAL A 78 -8.70 -1.31 5.31
C VAL A 78 -9.95 -1.70 6.11
N ALA A 79 -9.87 -1.65 7.44
CA ALA A 79 -11.02 -1.87 8.31
C ALA A 79 -12.11 -0.79 8.13
N ASP A 80 -11.72 0.49 8.06
CA ASP A 80 -12.63 1.62 7.85
C ASP A 80 -13.33 1.60 6.49
N HIS A 81 -12.67 1.02 5.49
CA HIS A 81 -13.19 0.89 4.13
C HIS A 81 -13.61 -0.54 3.77
N PHE A 82 -13.78 -1.41 4.77
CA PHE A 82 -13.99 -2.83 4.54
C PHE A 82 -15.23 -3.10 3.67
N ASP A 83 -16.34 -2.39 3.92
CA ASP A 83 -17.57 -2.51 3.11
C ASP A 83 -17.37 -2.12 1.64
N GLN A 84 -16.35 -1.33 1.31
CA GLN A 84 -16.01 -0.99 -0.08
C GLN A 84 -15.08 -2.03 -0.72
N ILE A 85 -14.39 -2.81 0.10
CA ILE A 85 -13.45 -3.84 -0.32
C ILE A 85 -14.17 -5.17 -0.51
N ASP A 86 -14.96 -5.58 0.49
CA ASP A 86 -15.85 -6.75 0.47
C ASP A 86 -17.04 -6.46 -0.45
N GLY A 87 -16.80 -6.53 -1.76
CA GLY A 87 -17.78 -6.12 -2.77
C GLY A 87 -18.93 -7.10 -2.93
N ASN A 88 -18.76 -8.35 -2.48
CA ASN A 88 -19.81 -9.35 -2.39
C ASN A 88 -20.53 -9.35 -1.03
N HIS A 89 -20.07 -8.54 -0.06
CA HIS A 89 -20.65 -8.36 1.27
C HIS A 89 -20.82 -9.68 2.03
N ASP A 90 -19.84 -10.58 1.92
CA ASP A 90 -19.86 -11.88 2.60
C ASP A 90 -19.19 -11.84 3.99
N GLY A 91 -18.63 -10.68 4.37
CA GLY A 91 -17.89 -10.44 5.60
C GLY A 91 -16.39 -10.72 5.48
N TYR A 92 -15.89 -11.04 4.28
CA TYR A 92 -14.53 -11.45 4.02
C TYR A 92 -13.97 -10.78 2.75
N ALA A 93 -12.87 -10.06 2.92
CA ALA A 93 -12.11 -9.53 1.80
C ALA A 93 -11.06 -10.55 1.34
N SER A 94 -11.11 -10.90 0.06
CA SER A 94 -10.05 -11.64 -0.62
C SER A 94 -8.85 -10.73 -0.91
N PHE A 95 -7.69 -11.33 -1.21
CA PHE A 95 -6.52 -10.56 -1.62
C PHE A 95 -6.78 -9.75 -2.90
N ASP A 96 -7.58 -10.29 -3.83
CA ASP A 96 -7.87 -9.63 -5.10
C ASP A 96 -8.67 -8.33 -4.90
N GLU A 97 -9.66 -8.37 -4.01
CA GLU A 97 -10.46 -7.20 -3.63
C GLU A 97 -9.64 -6.13 -2.93
N VAL A 98 -8.78 -6.53 -1.99
CA VAL A 98 -7.84 -5.62 -1.34
C VAL A 98 -6.89 -5.01 -2.37
N GLN A 99 -6.32 -5.81 -3.28
CA GLN A 99 -5.41 -5.29 -4.31
C GLN A 99 -6.14 -4.34 -5.26
N ALA A 100 -7.36 -4.67 -5.69
CA ALA A 100 -8.16 -3.80 -6.55
C ALA A 100 -8.46 -2.46 -5.87
N PHE A 101 -8.75 -2.48 -4.57
CA PHE A 101 -8.97 -1.27 -3.78
C PHE A 101 -7.73 -0.36 -3.73
N PHE A 102 -6.53 -0.91 -3.57
CA PHE A 102 -5.29 -0.12 -3.60
C PHE A 102 -4.90 0.31 -5.02
N ASP A 103 -5.08 -0.56 -6.01
CA ASP A 103 -4.77 -0.26 -7.42
C ASP A 103 -5.62 0.91 -7.93
N ALA A 104 -6.91 0.97 -7.56
CA ALA A 104 -7.80 2.08 -7.91
C ALA A 104 -7.36 3.43 -7.31
N ARG A 105 -6.50 3.43 -6.29
CA ARG A 105 -6.00 4.62 -5.59
C ARG A 105 -4.52 4.91 -5.89
N SER A 106 -3.85 4.04 -6.64
CA SER A 106 -2.44 4.16 -6.95
C SER A 106 -2.21 5.09 -8.15
N PRO A 107 -1.24 6.04 -8.07
CA PRO A 107 -0.85 6.85 -9.22
C PRO A 107 0.05 6.09 -10.21
N LEU A 108 0.41 4.83 -9.92
CA LEU A 108 1.36 4.07 -10.74
C LEU A 108 0.70 3.56 -12.04
N PRO A 109 1.34 3.74 -13.22
CA PRO A 109 0.77 3.30 -14.50
C PRO A 109 0.41 1.81 -14.53
N ALA A 110 1.19 0.97 -13.85
CA ALA A 110 0.96 -0.47 -13.76
C ALA A 110 -0.35 -0.80 -13.03
N ALA A 111 -0.61 -0.17 -11.88
CA ALA A 111 -1.87 -0.33 -11.14
C ALA A 111 -3.07 0.18 -11.95
N ILE A 112 -2.93 1.33 -12.61
CA ILE A 112 -3.98 1.89 -13.48
C ILE A 112 -4.32 0.91 -14.61
N THR A 113 -3.31 0.28 -15.22
CA THR A 113 -3.51 -0.69 -16.30
C THR A 113 -4.22 -1.94 -15.80
N ARG A 114 -3.86 -2.45 -14.60
CA ARG A 114 -4.55 -3.59 -13.98
C ARG A 114 -6.00 -3.28 -13.63
N ALA A 115 -6.25 -2.11 -13.04
CA ALA A 115 -7.60 -1.66 -12.72
C ALA A 115 -8.46 -1.54 -13.99
N ALA A 116 -7.91 -0.95 -15.07
CA ALA A 116 -8.58 -0.86 -16.36
C ALA A 116 -8.87 -2.24 -16.99
N ALA A 117 -7.94 -3.18 -16.88
CA ALA A 117 -8.13 -4.55 -17.38
C ALA A 117 -9.24 -5.29 -16.63
N LYS A 118 -9.33 -5.15 -15.30
CA LYS A 118 -10.41 -5.79 -14.50
C LYS A 118 -11.80 -5.28 -14.89
N VAL A 119 -11.94 -4.01 -15.26
CA VAL A 119 -13.23 -3.44 -15.72
C VAL A 119 -13.64 -3.98 -17.08
N GLN A 120 -12.70 -4.36 -17.95
CA GLN A 120 -12.98 -4.82 -19.31
C GLN A 120 -13.41 -6.29 -19.42
N VAL A 121 -13.34 -7.08 -18.34
CA VAL A 121 -13.65 -8.53 -18.35
C VAL A 121 -15.15 -8.81 -18.10
N VAL A 122 -15.97 -7.77 -17.94
CA VAL A 122 -17.44 -7.93 -17.92
C VAL A 122 -17.95 -7.94 -19.37
N GLU A 123 -17.98 -9.12 -19.99
CA GLU A 123 -18.78 -9.45 -21.20
C GLU A 123 -19.83 -10.52 -20.89
#